data_AF-A0A0G2BF48-F1
#
_entry.id   AF-A0A0G2BF48-F1
#
_cell.length_a   1.000
_cell.length_b   1.000
_cell.length_c   1.000
_cell.angle_alpha   90.00
_cell.angle_beta   90.00
_cell.angle_gamma   90.00
#
_symmetry.space_group_name_H-M   'P 1'
#
loop_
_entity.id
_entity.type
_entity.pdbx_description
1 polymer ?
#
loop_
_entity_poly.entity_id
_entity_poly.type
_entity_poly.pdbx_seq_one_letter_code
_entity_poly.pdbx_strand_id
1 'polypeptide(L)'
;MSGERQTSHFLRDFTKIWDDFAEEDGTISTAYGYRWRHHFGRDQLMELVRHLEAEPTSRHGVVVTWDPSDDGLTAPKKKNVPCPFTYVVNIIGGRLNLHNVVRSNDMMLGCPHDAAGFALLAYLLAQKLGVRPGMYTHSISHAHVYGDHFEHALELLSHEHDHPAVKLDLPPNSFDRALRSDKNLVQEIFEILSSQYQPCESKLGRMKIAL
;
A
#
# COMPACT_ATOMS: atom_id res chain seq x y z
N MET A 1 -1.65 -8.10 2.50
CA MET A 1 -1.17 -9.38 1.95
C MET A 1 -2.04 -10.55 2.40
N SER A 2 -2.20 -10.80 3.71
CA SER A 2 -2.93 -11.96 4.24
C SER A 2 -4.40 -12.09 3.83
N GLY A 3 -5.08 -11.00 3.45
CA GLY A 3 -6.53 -11.01 3.18
C GLY A 3 -7.38 -10.69 4.41
N GLU A 4 -6.72 -10.49 5.57
CA GLU A 4 -7.36 -10.11 6.83
C GLU A 4 -8.11 -8.78 6.69
N ARG A 5 -9.31 -8.72 7.28
CA ARG A 5 -10.06 -7.46 7.49
C ARG A 5 -10.25 -7.13 8.97
N GLN A 6 -9.94 -8.06 9.88
CA GLN A 6 -10.02 -7.83 11.32
C GLN A 6 -8.78 -7.09 11.81
N THR A 7 -8.98 -5.93 12.43
CA THR A 7 -7.87 -5.10 12.93
C THR A 7 -7.06 -5.76 14.04
N SER A 8 -7.72 -6.52 14.92
CA SER A 8 -7.14 -7.07 16.14
C SER A 8 -6.15 -8.23 15.94
N HIS A 9 -6.13 -8.89 14.78
CA HIS A 9 -5.31 -10.09 14.59
C HIS A 9 -3.84 -9.79 14.27
N PHE A 10 -3.57 -8.66 13.62
CA PHE A 10 -2.23 -8.30 13.17
C PHE A 10 -2.02 -6.78 13.14
N LEU A 11 -2.96 -6.03 12.56
CA LEU A 11 -2.76 -4.58 12.35
C LEU A 11 -2.55 -3.83 13.66
N ARG A 12 -3.37 -4.09 14.69
CA ARG A 12 -3.31 -3.40 15.99
C ARG A 12 -2.01 -3.60 16.75
N ASP A 13 -1.23 -4.62 16.45
CA ASP A 13 0.09 -4.82 17.07
C ASP A 13 1.11 -3.80 16.58
N PHE A 14 0.89 -3.22 15.39
CA PHE A 14 1.85 -2.33 14.74
C PHE A 14 1.29 -0.93 14.46
N THR A 15 -0.04 -0.77 14.36
CA THR A 15 -0.65 0.51 14.03
C THR A 15 -2.10 0.62 14.50
N LYS A 16 -2.51 1.85 14.82
CA LYS A 16 -3.89 2.22 15.20
C LYS A 16 -4.59 3.10 14.18
N ILE A 17 -3.94 3.44 13.06
CA ILE A 17 -4.51 4.37 12.05
C ILE A 17 -5.85 3.88 11.49
N TRP A 18 -6.10 2.58 11.57
CA TRP A 18 -7.30 1.97 11.03
C TRP A 18 -8.47 1.91 12.03
N ASP A 19 -8.25 2.27 13.30
CA ASP A 19 -9.32 2.21 14.31
C ASP A 19 -10.47 3.18 13.97
N ASP A 20 -10.16 4.36 13.41
CA ASP A 20 -11.17 5.34 12.97
C ASP A 20 -12.01 4.85 11.78
N PHE A 21 -11.48 3.90 11.00
CA PHE A 21 -12.14 3.32 9.84
C PHE A 21 -12.78 1.95 10.12
N ALA A 22 -12.61 1.41 11.33
CA ALA A 22 -13.18 0.13 11.71
C ALA A 22 -14.71 0.25 11.89
N GLU A 23 -15.41 -0.83 11.55
CA GLU A 23 -16.80 -1.04 11.91
C GLU A 23 -16.90 -1.45 13.39
N GLU A 24 -18.12 -1.50 13.93
CA GLU A 24 -18.38 -1.86 15.34
C GLU A 24 -17.83 -3.25 15.70
N ASP A 25 -17.79 -4.18 14.73
CA ASP A 25 -17.22 -5.52 14.89
C ASP A 25 -15.68 -5.57 14.79
N GLY A 26 -15.03 -4.42 14.58
CA GLY A 26 -13.58 -4.29 14.43
C GLY A 26 -13.04 -4.68 13.06
N THR A 27 -13.92 -4.95 12.08
CA THR A 27 -13.53 -5.19 10.69
C THR A 27 -13.35 -3.88 9.92
N ILE A 28 -12.56 -3.93 8.85
CA ILE A 28 -12.49 -2.86 7.84
C ILE A 28 -13.07 -3.43 6.54
N SER A 29 -14.29 -3.03 6.19
CA SER A 29 -14.99 -3.49 4.99
C SER A 29 -14.23 -3.18 3.67
N THR A 30 -13.36 -2.18 3.71
CA THR A 30 -12.54 -1.73 2.58
C THR A 30 -11.07 -2.16 2.65
N ALA A 31 -10.70 -3.05 3.58
CA ALA A 31 -9.33 -3.54 3.70
C ALA A 31 -8.80 -4.04 2.35
N TYR A 32 -7.71 -3.46 1.86
CA TYR A 32 -7.18 -3.76 0.53
C TYR A 32 -6.84 -5.24 0.36
N GLY A 33 -6.22 -5.86 1.37
CA GLY A 33 -5.93 -7.30 1.35
C GLY A 33 -7.18 -8.13 1.15
N TYR A 34 -8.27 -7.82 1.87
CA TYR A 34 -9.56 -8.49 1.72
C TYR A 34 -10.15 -8.29 0.32
N ARG A 35 -10.08 -7.06 -0.22
CA ARG A 35 -10.52 -6.75 -1.59
C ARG A 35 -9.75 -7.56 -2.65
N TRP A 36 -8.44 -7.73 -2.47
CA TRP A 36 -7.63 -8.49 -3.42
C TRP A 36 -7.84 -10.00 -3.34
N ARG A 37 -8.16 -10.54 -2.15
CA ARG A 37 -8.15 -11.98 -1.91
C ARG A 37 -9.50 -12.67 -1.78
N HIS A 38 -10.53 -11.93 -1.37
CA HIS A 38 -11.79 -12.52 -0.91
C HIS A 38 -13.04 -11.82 -1.44
N HIS A 39 -13.04 -10.50 -1.51
CA HIS A 39 -14.24 -9.70 -1.80
C HIS A 39 -14.96 -10.09 -3.11
N PHE A 40 -14.20 -10.32 -4.18
CA PHE A 40 -14.75 -10.66 -5.50
C PHE A 40 -14.97 -12.17 -5.71
N GLY A 41 -14.98 -12.97 -4.63
CA GLY A 41 -15.10 -14.42 -4.72
C GLY A 41 -13.89 -15.12 -5.37
N ARG A 42 -12.76 -14.41 -5.50
CA ARG A 42 -11.51 -14.89 -6.11
C ARG A 42 -10.29 -14.26 -5.45
N ASP A 43 -9.16 -14.95 -5.57
CA ASP A 43 -7.88 -14.49 -5.01
C ASP A 43 -7.02 -13.85 -6.10
N GLN A 44 -7.33 -12.59 -6.43
CA GLN A 44 -6.67 -11.85 -7.51
C GLN A 44 -5.15 -11.76 -7.30
N LEU A 45 -4.70 -11.64 -6.05
CA LEU A 45 -3.27 -11.56 -5.74
C LEU A 45 -2.54 -12.87 -6.05
N MET A 46 -3.10 -14.01 -5.63
CA MET A 46 -2.47 -15.30 -5.92
C MET A 46 -2.65 -15.73 -7.38
N GLU A 47 -3.76 -15.34 -8.01
CA GLU A 47 -3.97 -15.53 -9.44
C GLU A 47 -2.96 -14.71 -10.27
N LEU A 48 -2.69 -13.46 -9.88
CA LEU A 48 -1.63 -12.64 -10.48
C LEU A 48 -0.27 -13.33 -10.42
N VAL A 49 0.11 -13.85 -9.24
CA VAL A 49 1.38 -14.57 -9.07
C VAL A 49 1.43 -15.80 -9.98
N ARG A 50 0.45 -16.70 -9.90
CA ARG A 50 0.41 -17.91 -10.75
C ARG A 50 0.44 -17.58 -12.24
N HIS A 51 -0.25 -16.51 -12.63
CA HIS A 51 -0.32 -16.06 -14.01
C HIS A 51 1.04 -15.56 -14.51
N LEU A 52 1.73 -14.72 -13.73
CA LEU A 52 3.06 -14.21 -14.10
C LEU A 52 4.18 -15.22 -13.94
N GLU A 53 4.02 -16.26 -13.11
CA GLU A 53 4.91 -17.42 -13.08
C GLU A 53 4.81 -18.24 -14.37
N ALA A 54 3.58 -18.45 -14.86
CA ALA A 54 3.33 -19.21 -16.08
C ALA A 54 3.60 -18.41 -17.38
N GLU A 55 3.26 -17.13 -17.38
CA GLU A 55 3.41 -16.22 -18.53
C GLU A 55 4.05 -14.88 -18.10
N PRO A 56 5.39 -14.84 -17.86
CA PRO A 56 6.06 -13.63 -17.35
C PRO A 56 5.91 -12.39 -18.24
N THR A 57 5.76 -12.57 -19.56
CA THR A 57 5.59 -11.48 -20.52
C THR A 57 4.15 -10.99 -20.65
N SER A 58 3.23 -11.54 -19.85
CA SER A 58 1.82 -11.19 -19.97
C SER A 58 1.57 -9.73 -19.64
N ARG A 59 0.56 -9.17 -20.32
CA ARG A 59 0.08 -7.79 -20.09
C ARG A 59 -1.20 -7.76 -19.25
N HIS A 60 -1.60 -8.91 -18.70
CA HIS A 60 -2.88 -9.09 -17.99
C HIS A 60 -2.76 -9.04 -16.46
N GLY A 61 -1.60 -8.64 -15.92
CA GLY A 61 -1.40 -8.55 -14.47
C GLY A 61 -2.16 -7.37 -13.85
N VAL A 62 -3.48 -7.45 -13.75
CA VAL A 62 -4.33 -6.38 -13.22
C VAL A 62 -5.03 -6.87 -11.95
N VAL A 63 -5.00 -6.06 -10.90
CA VAL A 63 -5.73 -6.33 -9.66
C VAL A 63 -6.61 -5.12 -9.34
N VAL A 64 -7.89 -5.38 -9.11
CA VAL A 64 -8.90 -4.34 -8.84
C VAL A 64 -9.28 -4.37 -7.36
N THR A 65 -9.38 -3.19 -6.75
CA THR A 65 -9.82 -3.00 -5.37
C THR A 65 -11.25 -2.48 -5.30
N TRP A 66 -11.65 -1.67 -6.28
CA TRP A 66 -12.94 -0.99 -6.35
C TRP A 66 -14.04 -1.90 -6.89
N ASP A 67 -15.15 -1.97 -6.17
CA ASP A 67 -16.32 -2.71 -6.59
C ASP A 67 -17.44 -1.73 -6.99
N PRO A 68 -17.84 -1.66 -8.27
CA PRO A 68 -18.93 -0.78 -8.69
C PRO A 68 -20.27 -1.02 -7.99
N SER A 69 -20.53 -2.24 -7.52
CA SER A 69 -21.77 -2.58 -6.80
C SER A 69 -21.76 -2.09 -5.35
N ASP A 70 -20.57 -2.02 -4.75
CA ASP A 70 -20.40 -1.78 -3.31
C ASP A 70 -19.83 -0.37 -3.01
N ASP A 71 -19.05 0.20 -3.93
CA ASP A 71 -18.38 1.50 -3.79
C ASP A 71 -18.88 2.54 -4.82
N GLY A 72 -19.75 2.12 -5.75
CA GLY A 72 -20.23 2.96 -6.85
C GLY A 72 -21.12 4.13 -6.44
N LEU A 73 -21.46 4.97 -7.42
CA LEU A 73 -22.18 6.25 -7.20
C LEU A 73 -23.57 6.09 -6.56
N THR A 74 -24.19 4.92 -6.70
CA THR A 74 -25.51 4.59 -6.14
C THR A 74 -25.42 3.71 -4.88
N ALA A 75 -24.22 3.33 -4.45
CA ALA A 75 -24.02 2.52 -3.27
C ALA A 75 -24.32 3.33 -1.99
N PRO A 76 -24.71 2.67 -0.89
CA PRO A 76 -24.83 3.32 0.41
C PRO A 76 -23.54 4.05 0.80
N LYS A 77 -23.66 5.21 1.44
CA LYS A 77 -22.49 5.93 1.95
C LYS A 77 -21.76 5.08 2.99
N LYS A 78 -20.44 5.01 2.84
CA LYS A 78 -19.52 4.35 3.77
C LYS A 78 -18.58 5.35 4.40
N LYS A 79 -18.00 4.99 5.54
CA LYS A 79 -16.92 5.74 6.18
C LYS A 79 -15.71 5.90 5.27
N ASN A 80 -15.43 4.88 4.46
CA ASN A 80 -14.31 4.89 3.53
C ASN A 80 -14.65 4.03 2.30
N VAL A 81 -14.00 4.31 1.18
CA VAL A 81 -14.00 3.51 -0.06
C VAL A 81 -12.58 3.51 -0.63
N PRO A 82 -12.14 2.45 -1.33
CA PRO A 82 -10.73 2.32 -1.72
C PRO A 82 -10.19 3.53 -2.49
N CYS A 83 -9.09 4.13 -2.03
CA CYS A 83 -8.41 5.24 -2.71
C CYS A 83 -7.56 4.71 -3.89
N PRO A 84 -6.57 3.83 -3.65
CA PRO A 84 -6.02 2.95 -4.69
C PRO A 84 -7.10 1.98 -5.17
N PHE A 85 -7.59 2.21 -6.39
CA PHE A 85 -8.73 1.43 -6.91
C PHE A 85 -8.29 0.30 -7.83
N THR A 86 -7.07 0.36 -8.37
CA THR A 86 -6.47 -0.69 -9.19
C THR A 86 -4.95 -0.56 -9.22
N TYR A 87 -4.26 -1.67 -9.46
CA TYR A 87 -2.86 -1.64 -9.87
C TYR A 87 -2.59 -2.66 -10.97
N VAL A 88 -1.57 -2.37 -11.77
CA VAL A 88 -1.11 -3.20 -12.88
C VAL A 88 0.33 -3.61 -12.64
N VAL A 89 0.65 -4.87 -12.91
CA VAL A 89 1.98 -5.47 -12.80
C VAL A 89 2.37 -6.08 -14.13
N ASN A 90 3.61 -5.83 -14.55
CA ASN A 90 4.22 -6.47 -15.72
C ASN A 90 5.70 -6.74 -15.47
N ILE A 91 6.27 -7.72 -16.17
CA ILE A 91 7.70 -8.00 -16.14
C ILE A 91 8.30 -7.61 -17.50
N ILE A 92 9.17 -6.61 -17.49
CA ILE A 92 9.86 -6.11 -18.69
C ILE A 92 11.36 -6.11 -18.42
N GLY A 93 12.15 -6.74 -19.29
CA GLY A 93 13.61 -6.81 -19.13
C GLY A 93 14.05 -7.51 -17.82
N GLY A 94 13.29 -8.52 -17.38
CA GLY A 94 13.56 -9.23 -16.11
C GLY A 94 13.29 -8.40 -14.86
N ARG A 95 12.50 -7.32 -14.98
CA ARG A 95 12.13 -6.44 -13.86
C ARG A 95 10.62 -6.31 -13.73
N LEU A 96 10.13 -6.39 -12.50
CA LEU A 96 8.72 -6.19 -12.18
C LEU A 96 8.41 -4.70 -12.05
N ASN A 97 7.57 -4.19 -12.93
CA ASN A 97 7.03 -2.83 -12.83
C ASN A 97 5.63 -2.90 -12.23
N LEU A 98 5.31 -1.94 -11.36
CA LEU A 98 3.99 -1.80 -10.75
C LEU A 98 3.46 -0.40 -11.02
N HIS A 99 2.27 -0.30 -11.61
CA HIS A 99 1.55 0.96 -11.80
C HIS A 99 0.31 0.98 -10.92
N ASN A 100 0.30 1.85 -9.92
CA ASN A 100 -0.82 2.06 -9.02
C ASN A 100 -1.65 3.29 -9.47
N VAL A 101 -2.98 3.17 -9.44
CA VAL A 101 -3.89 4.26 -9.80
C VAL A 101 -4.79 4.58 -8.61
N VAL A 102 -4.77 5.86 -8.21
CA VAL A 102 -5.41 6.37 -6.99
C VAL A 102 -6.41 7.46 -7.35
N ARG A 103 -7.67 7.29 -6.94
CA ARG A 103 -8.75 8.24 -7.27
C ARG A 103 -8.66 9.55 -6.48
N SER A 104 -8.17 9.47 -5.24
CA SER A 104 -8.08 10.57 -4.28
C SER A 104 -6.92 10.29 -3.34
N ASN A 105 -5.97 11.21 -3.23
CA ASN A 105 -4.81 11.05 -2.36
C ASN A 105 -4.56 12.31 -1.55
N ASP A 106 -4.67 12.18 -0.23
CA ASP A 106 -4.15 13.16 0.72
C ASP A 106 -2.63 13.17 0.60
N MET A 107 -2.05 14.29 0.16
CA MET A 107 -0.62 14.40 -0.09
C MET A 107 0.22 14.42 1.20
N MET A 108 -0.39 14.73 2.34
CA MET A 108 0.31 14.88 3.62
C MET A 108 0.39 13.57 4.40
N LEU A 109 -0.71 12.82 4.46
CA LEU A 109 -0.76 11.55 5.18
C LEU A 109 -0.91 10.35 4.26
N GLY A 110 -1.83 10.37 3.31
CA GLY A 110 -2.13 9.21 2.46
C GLY A 110 -1.00 8.86 1.49
N CYS A 111 -0.55 9.82 0.70
CA CYS A 111 0.39 9.63 -0.41
C CYS A 111 1.72 9.01 0.04
N PRO A 112 2.37 9.47 1.13
CA PRO A 112 3.59 8.82 1.62
C PRO A 112 3.39 7.35 1.99
N HIS A 113 2.26 7.01 2.63
CA HIS A 113 1.95 5.63 3.01
C HIS A 113 1.61 4.77 1.80
N ASP A 114 0.80 5.27 0.86
CA ASP A 114 0.45 4.57 -0.38
C ASP A 114 1.70 4.32 -1.23
N ALA A 115 2.54 5.33 -1.41
CA ALA A 115 3.78 5.21 -2.18
C ALA A 115 4.71 4.15 -1.59
N ALA A 116 5.00 4.23 -0.28
CA ALA A 116 5.86 3.26 0.39
C ALA A 116 5.25 1.84 0.42
N GLY A 117 3.95 1.73 0.68
CA GLY A 117 3.24 0.45 0.76
C GLY A 117 3.20 -0.30 -0.58
N PHE A 118 2.90 0.41 -1.68
CA PHE A 118 2.89 -0.20 -3.02
C PHE A 118 4.31 -0.45 -3.56
N ALA A 119 5.30 0.38 -3.19
CA ALA A 119 6.70 0.07 -3.46
C ALA A 119 7.11 -1.23 -2.75
N LEU A 120 6.78 -1.39 -1.47
CA LEU A 120 7.04 -2.63 -0.73
C LEU A 120 6.32 -3.83 -1.38
N LEU A 121 5.07 -3.67 -1.82
CA LEU A 121 4.35 -4.70 -2.57
C LEU A 121 5.09 -5.10 -3.86
N ALA A 122 5.63 -4.14 -4.61
CA ALA A 122 6.41 -4.42 -5.81
C ALA A 122 7.67 -5.24 -5.50
N TYR A 123 8.37 -4.94 -4.40
CA TYR A 123 9.52 -5.72 -3.95
C TYR A 123 9.12 -7.14 -3.53
N LEU A 124 8.02 -7.30 -2.79
CA LEU A 124 7.50 -8.61 -2.37
C LEU A 124 7.14 -9.48 -3.58
N LEU A 125 6.44 -8.91 -4.56
CA LEU A 125 6.07 -9.61 -5.80
C LEU A 125 7.30 -9.96 -6.64
N ALA A 126 8.26 -9.04 -6.76
CA ALA A 126 9.49 -9.27 -7.51
C ALA A 126 10.27 -10.46 -6.92
N GLN A 127 10.42 -10.48 -5.59
CA GLN A 127 11.05 -11.60 -4.89
C GLN A 127 10.29 -12.92 -5.12
N LYS A 128 8.95 -12.90 -5.03
CA LYS A 128 8.12 -14.09 -5.26
C LYS A 128 8.30 -14.66 -6.66
N LEU A 129 8.38 -13.78 -7.66
CA LEU A 129 8.48 -14.13 -9.08
C LEU A 129 9.93 -14.35 -9.55
N GLY A 130 10.92 -14.28 -8.65
CA GLY A 130 12.33 -14.50 -8.98
C GLY A 130 12.92 -13.44 -9.93
N VAL A 131 12.35 -12.23 -9.95
CA VAL A 131 12.77 -11.12 -10.81
C VAL A 131 13.24 -9.92 -9.98
N ARG A 132 13.86 -8.93 -10.62
CA ARG A 132 14.30 -7.71 -9.92
C ARG A 132 13.16 -6.70 -9.80
N PRO A 133 13.12 -5.86 -8.76
CA PRO A 133 12.27 -4.67 -8.76
C PRO A 133 12.58 -3.77 -9.97
N GLY A 134 11.53 -3.27 -10.59
CA GLY A 134 11.54 -2.32 -11.70
C GLY A 134 10.97 -0.98 -11.28
N MET A 135 10.24 -0.33 -12.18
CA MET A 135 9.63 0.98 -11.95
C MET A 135 8.33 0.85 -11.16
N TYR A 136 8.20 1.68 -10.12
CA TYR A 136 6.91 1.98 -9.50
C TYR A 136 6.36 3.28 -10.09
N THR A 137 5.15 3.25 -10.62
CA THR A 137 4.43 4.41 -11.11
C THR A 137 3.18 4.63 -10.27
N HIS A 138 2.94 5.88 -9.88
CA HIS A 138 1.82 6.25 -9.03
C HIS A 138 1.01 7.36 -9.71
N SER A 139 -0.19 7.05 -10.17
CA SER A 139 -1.06 8.00 -10.86
C SER A 139 -2.20 8.43 -9.94
N ILE A 140 -2.30 9.73 -9.69
CA ILE A 140 -3.29 10.32 -8.79
C ILE A 140 -4.28 11.14 -9.61
N SER A 141 -5.58 10.87 -9.47
CA SER A 141 -6.63 11.66 -10.12
C SER A 141 -6.96 12.95 -9.37
N HIS A 142 -6.96 12.90 -8.03
CA HIS A 142 -7.23 14.05 -7.16
C HIS A 142 -6.21 14.14 -6.02
N ALA A 143 -5.10 14.82 -6.29
CA ALA A 143 -4.08 15.14 -5.30
C ALA A 143 -4.53 16.37 -4.49
N HIS A 144 -4.57 16.26 -3.16
CA HIS A 144 -5.07 17.33 -2.31
C HIS A 144 -4.34 17.42 -0.97
N VAL A 145 -4.39 18.62 -0.37
CA VAL A 145 -3.93 18.90 0.99
C VAL A 145 -5.14 19.44 1.75
N TYR A 146 -5.42 18.88 2.92
CA TYR A 146 -6.48 19.42 3.79
C TYR A 146 -6.06 20.77 4.38
N GLY A 147 -7.03 21.66 4.60
CA GLY A 147 -6.77 23.01 5.12
C GLY A 147 -5.95 23.00 6.42
N ASP A 148 -6.29 22.07 7.33
CA ASP A 148 -5.60 21.90 8.63
C ASP A 148 -4.17 21.38 8.51
N HIS A 149 -3.72 20.96 7.32
CA HIS A 149 -2.36 20.48 7.07
C HIS A 149 -1.54 21.48 6.23
N PHE A 150 -2.09 22.66 5.92
CA PHE A 150 -1.41 23.62 5.04
C PHE A 150 -0.11 24.14 5.64
N GLU A 151 -0.06 24.40 6.95
CA GLU A 151 1.16 24.81 7.64
C GLU A 151 2.23 23.70 7.60
N HIS A 152 1.84 22.45 7.82
CA HIS A 152 2.74 21.29 7.68
C HIS A 152 3.26 21.12 6.25
N ALA A 153 2.43 21.37 5.24
CA ALA A 153 2.86 21.31 3.84
C ALA A 153 3.90 22.39 3.53
N LEU A 154 3.67 23.62 3.99
CA LEU A 154 4.63 24.73 3.82
C LEU A 154 5.94 24.45 4.56
N GLU A 155 5.86 23.88 5.77
CA GLU A 155 7.04 23.47 6.52
C GLU A 155 7.83 22.40 5.75
N LEU A 156 7.16 21.36 5.26
CA LEU A 156 7.77 20.28 4.48
C LEU A 156 8.51 20.84 3.25
N LEU A 157 7.89 21.77 2.52
CA LEU A 157 8.49 22.41 1.34
C LEU A 157 9.69 23.31 1.66
N SER A 158 9.84 23.75 2.91
CA SER A 158 10.98 24.56 3.35
C SER A 158 12.25 23.75 3.65
N HIS A 159 12.13 22.42 3.73
CA HIS A 159 13.25 21.54 4.01
C HIS A 159 14.09 21.28 2.76
N GLU A 160 15.37 21.63 2.83
CA GLU A 160 16.39 21.02 1.98
C GLU A 160 16.82 19.68 2.60
N HIS A 161 16.99 18.66 1.78
CA HIS A 161 17.49 17.36 2.22
C HIS A 161 18.41 16.76 1.16
N ASP A 162 19.48 16.12 1.62
CA ASP A 162 20.46 15.36 0.83
C ASP A 162 20.42 13.87 1.18
N HIS A 163 19.30 13.41 1.77
CA HIS A 163 19.13 12.05 2.26
C HIS A 163 19.38 11.02 1.14
N PRO A 164 20.29 10.04 1.35
CA PRO A 164 20.60 9.05 0.33
C PRO A 164 19.43 8.09 0.12
N ALA A 165 19.27 7.60 -1.12
CA ALA A 165 18.21 6.64 -1.43
C ALA A 165 18.26 5.41 -0.51
N VAL A 166 17.16 5.15 0.19
CA VAL A 166 16.97 3.95 1.01
C VAL A 166 16.90 2.72 0.11
N LYS A 167 17.69 1.70 0.41
CA LYS A 167 17.70 0.43 -0.32
C LYS A 167 17.00 -0.64 0.50
N LEU A 168 16.23 -1.49 -0.16
CA LEU A 168 15.49 -2.57 0.48
C LEU A 168 15.90 -3.92 -0.10
N ASP A 169 16.67 -4.68 0.67
CA ASP A 169 16.91 -6.09 0.42
C ASP A 169 16.00 -6.90 1.34
N LEU A 170 14.94 -7.47 0.76
CA LEU A 170 13.94 -8.20 1.55
C LEU A 170 14.51 -9.49 2.15
N PRO A 171 14.14 -9.85 3.38
CA PRO A 171 14.40 -11.18 3.92
C PRO A 171 13.92 -12.31 3.00
N PRO A 172 14.49 -13.52 3.06
CA PRO A 172 14.04 -14.62 2.22
C PRO A 172 12.56 -14.95 2.44
N ASN A 173 11.86 -15.28 1.35
CA ASN A 173 10.44 -15.68 1.35
C ASN A 173 9.49 -14.64 1.97
N SER A 174 9.82 -13.34 1.92
CA SER A 174 9.01 -12.26 2.49
C SER A 174 7.57 -12.26 1.98
N PHE A 175 7.32 -12.58 0.71
CA PHE A 175 5.96 -12.66 0.18
C PHE A 175 5.12 -13.72 0.92
N ASP A 176 5.61 -14.96 1.01
CA ASP A 176 4.91 -16.07 1.65
C ASP A 176 4.83 -15.89 3.18
N ARG A 177 5.81 -15.22 3.79
CA ARG A 177 5.77 -14.82 5.20
C ARG A 177 4.71 -13.73 5.46
N ALA A 178 4.59 -12.74 4.56
CA ALA A 178 3.58 -11.69 4.64
C ALA A 178 2.15 -12.22 4.45
N LEU A 179 1.96 -13.26 3.62
CA LEU A 179 0.67 -13.96 3.49
C LEU A 179 0.22 -14.60 4.81
N ARG A 180 1.18 -15.05 5.63
CA ARG A 180 0.93 -15.71 6.92
C ARG A 180 0.93 -14.74 8.10
N SER A 181 0.96 -13.43 7.85
CA SER A 181 1.01 -12.41 8.90
C SER A 181 2.18 -12.62 9.86
N ASP A 182 3.35 -13.00 9.33
CA ASP A 182 4.57 -13.18 10.13
C ASP A 182 5.02 -11.85 10.76
N LYS A 183 4.90 -11.76 12.09
CA LYS A 183 5.25 -10.56 12.87
C LYS A 183 6.75 -10.28 12.86
N ASN A 184 7.59 -11.31 12.78
CA ASN A 184 9.05 -11.13 12.76
C ASN A 184 9.48 -10.46 11.45
N LEU A 185 8.78 -10.75 10.34
CA LEU A 185 9.06 -10.10 9.06
C LEU A 185 8.88 -8.58 9.14
N VAL A 186 7.88 -8.10 9.89
CA VAL A 186 7.65 -6.67 10.08
C VAL A 186 8.86 -6.02 10.74
N GLN A 187 9.37 -6.64 11.80
CA GLN A 187 10.52 -6.14 12.53
C GLN A 187 11.79 -6.15 11.67
N GLU A 188 12.04 -7.23 10.94
CA GLU A 188 13.20 -7.34 10.03
C GLU A 188 13.18 -6.24 8.95
N ILE A 189 12.03 -6.03 8.29
CA ILE A 189 11.90 -4.97 7.28
C ILE A 189 12.07 -3.58 7.93
N PHE A 190 11.49 -3.38 9.12
CA PHE A 190 11.60 -2.12 9.84
C PHE A 190 13.05 -1.79 10.20
N GLU A 191 13.83 -2.75 10.69
CA GLU A 191 15.26 -2.57 11.00
C GLU A 191 16.09 -2.21 9.76
N ILE A 192 15.82 -2.86 8.62
CA ILE A 192 16.49 -2.55 7.35
C ILE A 192 16.21 -1.10 6.92
N LEU A 193 14.96 -0.66 7.00
CA LEU A 193 14.57 0.68 6.59
C LEU A 193 15.07 1.74 7.59
N SER A 194 14.85 1.53 8.88
CA SER A 194 15.20 2.49 9.94
C SER A 194 16.71 2.70 10.10
N SER A 195 17.54 1.70 9.80
CA SER A 195 19.00 1.86 9.82
C SER A 195 19.55 2.83 8.75
N GLN A 196 18.76 3.11 7.71
CA GLN A 196 19.13 3.99 6.60
C GLN A 196 18.34 5.31 6.60
N TYR A 197 17.13 5.31 7.15
CA TYR A 197 16.21 6.45 7.08
C TYR A 197 16.50 7.47 8.17
N GLN A 198 16.86 8.68 7.75
CA GLN A 198 17.15 9.82 8.62
C GLN A 198 16.28 10.99 8.16
N PRO A 199 15.00 11.03 8.57
CA PRO A 199 14.08 12.08 8.16
C PRO A 199 14.45 13.42 8.82
N CYS A 200 14.12 14.51 8.14
CA CYS A 200 14.10 15.83 8.78
C CYS A 200 13.11 15.86 9.95
N GLU A 201 13.48 16.53 11.03
CA GLU A 201 12.56 16.76 12.15
C GLU A 201 11.56 17.87 11.79
N SER A 202 10.28 17.63 12.08
CA SER A 202 9.25 18.68 12.01
C SER A 202 9.20 19.46 13.33
N LYS A 203 9.10 20.78 13.22
CA LYS A 203 8.89 21.73 14.31
C LYS A 203 7.40 21.84 14.69
N LEU A 204 6.52 21.31 13.85
CA LEU A 204 5.08 21.29 14.09
C LEU A 204 4.66 19.98 14.78
N GLY A 205 3.51 20.04 15.47
CA GLY A 205 2.92 18.87 16.12
C GLY A 205 2.44 17.82 15.12
N ARG A 206 2.08 16.62 15.61
CA ARG A 206 1.53 15.54 14.77
C ARG A 206 0.26 15.99 14.06
N MET A 207 0.20 15.75 12.76
CA MET A 207 -1.03 15.88 11.97
C MET A 207 -2.07 14.86 12.44
N LYS A 208 -3.35 15.26 12.41
CA LYS A 208 -4.49 14.37 12.63
C LYS A 208 -5.05 13.93 11.29
N ILE A 209 -5.60 12.72 11.24
CA ILE A 209 -6.35 12.23 10.08
C ILE A 209 -7.56 13.16 9.87
N ALA A 210 -7.70 13.69 8.66
CA ALA A 210 -8.90 14.40 8.27
C ALA A 210 -9.97 13.37 7.88
N LEU A 211 -11.05 13.30 8.66
CA LEU A 211 -12.20 12.41 8.45
C LEU A 211 -13.32 13.11 7.68
#